data_AF-A0A564TI57-F1
#
_entry.id   AF-A0A564TI57-F1
#
_cell.length_a   1.000
_cell.length_b   1.000
_cell.length_c   1.000
_cell.angle_alpha   90.00
_cell.angle_beta   90.00
_cell.angle_gamma   90.00
#
_symmetry.space_group_name_H-M   'P 1'
#
loop_
_entity.id
_entity.type
_entity.pdbx_description
1 polymer ?
#
loop_
_entity_poly.entity_id
_entity_poly.type
_entity_poly.pdbx_seq_one_letter_code
_entity_poly.pdbx_strand_id
1 'polypeptide(L)'
;MEENREPLSAIAIEKKLQLLRNKHFSEDTIALVKSDYEYGLTEEEISLYLNKSYDIEQMKILSECLHKDVPKDVIDIIKNTKYSVHQMQVSLEFYEKGVPVQTIKEVMDKGEKPITMRRLYEEVLEQLNNVKEQIPEESEYVKALISQMDEVVEKINHQNERYDALNKKLSEIETSKDDEEVRERLVKENQDKDALINSQQNELNKASSTIARLRDDIEKKDKEMKRMGDRIESLEDKIISVATENKKEAESKAEPQESQSISQADKKMVDTVAVPQNMQAVANGIPVYYQIPVVDGTGNVVQRLPIERSVRKSSNSGVASLFARLSFKKKSRADIVKLVASGDLVPAQLVQIKSAIEKGLTETQLIELITNNISAEKMKEIIEIAVLENSMAD
;
A
#
# COMPACT_ATOMS: atom_id res chain seq x y z
N MET A 1 23.52 15.09 18.89
CA MET A 1 22.48 14.21 18.34
C MET A 1 21.27 15.09 18.18
N GLU A 2 21.02 15.62 16.99
CA GLU A 2 19.74 16.26 16.70
C GLU A 2 18.72 15.13 16.59
N GLU A 3 18.03 14.81 17.68
CA GLU A 3 16.80 14.03 17.58
C GLU A 3 15.86 14.82 16.67
N ASN A 4 15.50 14.27 15.51
CA ASN A 4 14.45 14.79 14.66
C ASN A 4 13.14 14.73 15.45
N ARG A 5 12.87 15.76 16.24
CA ARG A 5 11.65 15.92 17.02
C ARG A 5 10.50 16.10 16.02
N GLU A 6 9.64 15.10 15.88
CA GLU A 6 8.47 15.22 15.03
C GLU A 6 7.44 16.15 15.69
N PRO A 7 7.06 17.27 15.04
CA PRO A 7 6.06 18.17 15.61
C PRO A 7 4.68 17.47 15.66
N LEU A 8 3.94 17.72 16.74
CA LEU A 8 2.56 17.22 16.83
C LEU A 8 1.70 17.78 15.70
N SER A 9 0.71 17.00 15.24
CA SER A 9 -0.29 17.47 14.28
C SER A 9 -0.95 18.76 14.79
N ALA A 10 -1.15 19.74 13.90
CA ALA A 10 -1.76 21.04 14.24
C ALA A 10 -3.09 20.91 14.99
N ILE A 11 -3.88 19.87 14.70
CA ILE A 11 -5.16 19.57 15.38
C ILE A 11 -4.92 19.13 16.84
N ALA A 12 -3.88 18.33 17.08
CA ALA A 12 -3.51 17.87 18.41
C ALA A 12 -2.98 19.04 19.25
N ILE A 13 -2.15 19.92 18.68
CA ILE A 13 -1.65 21.14 19.33
C ILE A 13 -2.83 22.01 19.77
N GLU A 14 -3.76 22.34 18.86
CA GLU A 14 -4.91 23.20 19.19
C GLU A 14 -5.79 22.62 20.32
N LYS A 15 -6.02 21.30 20.31
CA LYS A 15 -6.76 20.62 21.39
C LYS A 15 -6.05 20.77 22.74
N LYS A 16 -4.72 20.69 22.78
CA LYS A 16 -3.93 20.90 24.00
C LYS A 16 -3.95 22.36 24.44
N LEU A 17 -3.85 23.32 23.53
CA LEU A 17 -3.95 24.76 23.84
C LEU A 17 -5.32 25.12 24.41
N GLN A 18 -6.40 24.51 23.91
CA GLN A 18 -7.75 24.69 24.48
C GLN A 18 -7.83 24.19 25.93
N LEU A 19 -7.17 23.08 26.27
CA LEU A 19 -7.11 22.60 27.66
C LEU A 19 -6.38 23.59 28.58
N LEU A 20 -5.32 24.24 28.09
CA LEU A 20 -4.61 25.28 28.85
C LEU A 20 -5.47 26.54 29.03
N ARG A 21 -6.22 26.93 28.00
CA ARG A 21 -7.19 28.04 28.10
C ARG A 21 -8.28 27.75 29.15
N ASN A 22 -8.78 26.51 29.19
CA ASN A 22 -9.75 26.06 30.21
C ASN A 22 -9.16 26.06 31.63
N LYS A 23 -7.84 25.89 31.77
CA LYS A 23 -7.12 25.93 33.07
C LYS A 23 -6.77 27.36 33.53
N HIS A 24 -7.18 28.38 32.78
CA HIS A 24 -6.92 29.80 33.02
C HIS A 24 -5.43 30.17 33.00
N PHE A 25 -4.66 29.58 32.09
CA PHE A 25 -3.30 30.06 31.79
C PHE A 25 -3.35 31.37 30.99
N SER A 26 -2.32 32.21 31.12
CA SER A 26 -2.25 33.49 30.41
C SER A 26 -2.02 33.27 28.91
N GLU A 27 -2.42 34.25 28.10
CA GLU A 27 -2.25 34.18 26.64
C GLU A 27 -0.76 34.05 26.25
N ASP A 28 0.14 34.71 26.98
CA ASP A 28 1.60 34.60 26.78
C ASP A 28 2.12 33.18 27.04
N THR A 29 1.62 32.50 28.08
CA THR A 29 2.02 31.11 28.35
C THR A 29 1.49 30.16 27.28
N ILE A 30 0.29 30.42 26.76
CA ILE A 30 -0.28 29.62 25.65
C ILE A 30 0.53 29.84 24.38
N ALA A 31 0.98 31.06 24.10
CA ALA A 31 1.83 31.37 22.95
C ALA A 31 3.20 30.68 23.05
N LEU A 32 3.82 30.66 24.24
CA LEU A 32 5.07 29.94 24.50
C LEU A 32 4.90 28.43 24.28
N VAL A 33 3.87 27.83 24.87
CA VAL A 33 3.63 26.38 24.70
C VAL A 33 3.33 26.03 23.24
N LYS A 34 2.68 26.92 22.50
CA LYS A 34 2.44 26.73 21.08
C LYS A 34 3.76 26.69 20.30
N SER A 35 4.68 27.62 20.52
CA SER A 35 5.99 27.59 19.85
C SER A 35 6.77 26.33 20.19
N ASP A 36 6.67 25.87 21.43
CA ASP A 36 7.39 24.69 21.90
C ASP A 36 6.81 23.40 21.28
N TYR A 37 5.48 23.28 21.15
CA TYR A 37 4.88 22.17 20.41
C TYR A 37 5.21 22.21 18.91
N GLU A 38 5.30 23.40 18.31
CA GLU A 38 5.71 23.57 16.91
C GLU A 38 7.20 23.23 16.70
N TYR A 39 8.05 23.47 17.69
CA TYR A 39 9.45 23.02 17.72
C TYR A 39 9.58 21.50 17.90
N GLY A 40 8.54 20.84 18.41
CA GLY A 40 8.51 19.39 18.63
C GLY A 40 8.82 18.96 20.06
N LEU A 41 8.70 19.85 21.06
CA LEU A 41 8.77 19.41 22.45
C LEU A 41 7.61 18.49 22.80
N THR A 42 7.95 17.48 23.60
CA THR A 42 6.98 16.51 24.11
C THR A 42 6.13 17.11 25.23
N GLU A 43 4.96 16.51 25.46
CA GLU A 43 4.08 16.93 26.56
C GLU A 43 4.76 16.78 27.93
N GLU A 44 5.65 15.78 28.08
CA GLU A 44 6.41 15.57 29.31
C GLU A 44 7.38 16.74 29.57
N GLU A 45 8.11 17.19 28.55
CA GLU A 45 9.04 18.32 28.65
C GLU A 45 8.30 19.62 28.95
N ILE A 46 7.20 19.89 28.25
CA ILE A 46 6.38 21.09 28.45
C ILE A 46 5.76 21.09 29.85
N SER A 47 5.42 19.93 30.39
CA SER A 47 4.89 19.81 31.76
C SER A 47 5.90 20.23 32.84
N LEU A 48 7.21 20.22 32.54
CA LEU A 48 8.26 20.58 33.51
C LEU A 48 8.20 22.05 33.92
N TYR A 49 7.87 22.94 32.97
CA TYR A 49 7.80 24.38 33.24
C TYR A 49 6.37 24.90 33.39
N LEU A 50 5.34 24.11 33.07
CA LEU A 50 3.93 24.46 33.24
C LEU A 50 3.44 24.37 34.70
N ASN A 51 4.05 25.17 35.58
CA ASN A 51 3.62 25.33 36.97
C ASN A 51 3.13 26.75 37.23
N LYS A 52 1.97 26.90 37.88
CA LYS A 52 1.37 28.20 38.26
C LYS A 52 2.23 29.03 39.21
N SER A 53 3.22 28.41 39.85
CA SER A 53 4.19 29.11 40.71
C SER A 53 5.29 29.85 39.93
N TYR A 54 5.48 29.56 38.64
CA TYR A 54 6.45 30.27 37.82
C TYR A 54 5.83 31.49 37.14
N ASP A 55 6.64 32.53 37.01
CA ASP A 55 6.32 33.66 36.14
C ASP A 55 6.60 33.30 34.67
N ILE A 56 5.98 34.04 33.74
CA ILE A 56 6.17 33.82 32.30
C ILE A 56 7.64 33.91 31.89
N GLU A 57 8.42 34.80 32.51
CA GLU A 57 9.85 34.94 32.24
C GLU A 57 10.65 33.73 32.70
N GLN A 58 10.27 33.11 33.84
CA GLN A 58 10.91 31.88 34.32
C GLN A 58 10.56 30.70 33.40
N MET A 59 9.32 30.62 32.93
CA MET A 59 8.89 29.59 31.96
C MET A 59 9.66 29.70 30.65
N LYS A 60 9.91 30.92 30.15
CA LYS A 60 10.72 31.14 28.95
C LYS A 60 12.15 30.63 29.08
N ILE A 61 12.80 30.86 30.23
CA ILE A 61 14.15 30.34 30.48
C ILE A 61 14.16 28.81 30.50
N LEU A 62 13.17 28.18 31.14
CA LEU A 62 13.07 26.73 31.18
C LEU A 62 12.76 26.12 29.80
N SER A 63 11.91 26.77 29.01
CA SER A 63 11.68 26.43 27.60
C SER A 63 12.98 26.55 26.77
N GLU A 64 13.74 27.63 26.95
CA GLU A 64 15.04 27.81 26.30
C GLU A 64 16.06 26.73 26.69
N CYS A 65 16.10 26.31 27.97
CA CYS A 65 16.92 25.17 28.40
C CYS A 65 16.57 23.89 27.63
N LEU A 66 15.28 23.64 27.39
CA LEU A 66 14.82 22.45 26.67
C LEU A 66 15.13 22.53 25.17
N HIS A 67 15.10 23.73 24.58
CA HIS A 67 15.47 23.95 23.17
C HIS A 67 16.98 23.76 22.92
N LYS A 68 17.81 24.00 23.94
CA LYS A 68 19.27 23.85 23.87
C LYS A 68 19.76 22.48 24.32
N ASP A 69 18.86 21.50 24.46
CA ASP A 69 19.15 20.14 24.94
C ASP A 69 19.95 20.11 26.25
N VAL A 70 19.70 21.06 27.14
CA VAL A 70 20.34 21.12 28.45
C VAL A 70 19.95 19.85 29.23
N PRO A 71 20.90 19.10 29.81
CA PRO A 71 20.60 17.87 30.52
C PRO A 71 19.67 18.12 31.71
N LYS A 72 18.78 17.15 31.96
CA LYS A 72 17.76 17.22 33.02
C LYS A 72 18.33 17.58 34.39
N ASP A 73 19.54 17.12 34.71
CA ASP A 73 20.22 17.43 35.97
C ASP A 73 20.48 18.94 36.18
N VAL A 74 20.78 19.67 35.09
CA VAL A 74 21.01 21.12 35.13
C VAL A 74 19.68 21.86 35.17
N ILE A 75 18.69 21.40 34.40
CA ILE A 75 17.32 21.92 34.47
C ILE A 75 16.78 21.78 35.90
N ASP A 76 17.08 20.67 36.58
CA ASP A 76 16.65 20.40 37.95
C ASP A 76 17.26 21.35 38.98
N ILE A 77 18.47 21.85 38.73
CA ILE A 77 19.09 22.90 39.53
C ILE A 77 18.41 24.24 39.24
N ILE A 78 18.16 24.56 37.97
CA ILE A 78 17.64 25.87 37.55
C ILE A 78 16.14 26.03 37.88
N LYS A 79 15.35 24.95 37.82
CA LYS A 79 13.88 24.98 37.99
C LYS A 79 13.40 25.38 39.39
N ASN A 80 14.27 25.58 40.38
CA ASN A 80 13.81 25.90 41.72
C ASN A 80 13.14 27.29 41.77
N THR A 81 11.87 27.33 42.21
CA THR A 81 11.03 28.54 42.29
C THR A 81 11.60 29.65 43.18
N LYS A 82 12.62 29.35 43.99
CA LYS A 82 13.30 30.32 44.86
C LYS A 82 14.23 31.27 44.09
N TYR A 83 14.63 30.93 42.87
CA TYR A 83 15.59 31.72 42.11
C TYR A 83 14.91 32.80 41.27
N SER A 84 15.54 33.98 41.21
CA SER A 84 15.12 35.05 40.33
C SER A 84 15.38 34.70 38.87
N VAL A 85 14.59 35.29 37.97
CA VAL A 85 14.74 35.19 36.50
C VAL A 85 16.20 35.43 36.08
N HIS A 86 16.83 36.48 36.62
CA HIS A 86 18.21 36.82 36.29
C HIS A 86 19.24 35.80 36.82
N GLN A 87 19.00 35.16 37.96
CA GLN A 87 19.89 34.08 38.45
C GLN A 87 19.82 32.86 37.54
N MET A 88 18.61 32.48 37.12
CA MET A 88 18.39 31.37 36.19
C MET A 88 19.09 31.65 34.84
N GLN A 89 18.93 32.86 34.30
CA GLN A 89 19.52 33.27 33.03
C GLN A 89 21.05 33.28 33.08
N VAL A 90 21.65 33.84 34.14
CA VAL A 90 23.13 33.84 34.30
C VAL A 90 23.65 32.41 34.40
N SER A 91 22.99 31.54 35.14
CA SER A 91 23.44 30.14 35.24
C SER A 91 23.35 29.38 33.92
N LEU A 92 22.30 29.62 33.12
CA LEU A 92 22.19 29.04 31.77
C LEU A 92 23.31 29.55 30.85
N GLU A 93 23.56 30.87 30.82
CA GLU A 93 24.60 31.48 29.99
C GLU A 93 26.00 30.92 30.32
N PHE A 94 26.32 30.75 31.60
CA PHE A 94 27.63 30.26 32.02
C PHE A 94 27.75 28.73 31.93
N TYR A 95 26.63 28.00 32.00
CA TYR A 95 26.60 26.59 31.63
C TYR A 95 27.01 26.40 30.15
N GLU A 96 26.46 27.21 29.25
CA GLU A 96 26.82 27.20 27.83
C GLU A 96 28.29 27.56 27.58
N LYS A 97 28.87 28.43 28.42
CA LYS A 97 30.31 28.76 28.38
C LYS A 97 31.21 27.65 28.94
N GLY A 98 30.64 26.57 29.45
CA GLY A 98 31.37 25.39 29.93
C GLY A 98 31.72 25.40 31.41
N VAL A 99 31.03 26.21 32.24
CA VAL A 99 31.18 26.12 33.70
C VAL A 99 30.62 24.79 34.19
N PRO A 100 31.35 24.05 35.05
CA PRO A 100 30.89 22.76 35.58
C PRO A 100 29.56 22.88 36.33
N VAL A 101 28.67 21.90 36.11
CA VAL A 101 27.34 21.82 36.75
C VAL A 101 27.41 21.90 38.27
N GLN A 102 28.45 21.31 38.86
CA GLN A 102 28.65 21.30 40.31
C GLN A 102 28.93 22.71 40.86
N THR A 103 29.74 23.50 40.15
CA THR A 103 29.99 24.90 40.48
C THR A 103 28.72 25.74 40.36
N ILE A 104 27.93 25.51 39.31
CA ILE A 104 26.64 26.19 39.12
C ILE A 104 25.71 25.91 40.29
N LYS A 105 25.59 24.64 40.71
CA LYS A 105 24.80 24.25 41.88
C LYS A 105 25.24 24.99 43.14
N GLU A 106 26.54 25.02 43.43
CA GLU A 106 27.07 25.67 44.63
C GLU A 106 26.82 27.18 44.65
N VAL A 107 26.99 27.86 43.51
CA VAL A 107 26.78 29.30 43.39
C VAL A 107 25.29 29.64 43.49
N MET A 108 24.43 28.81 42.89
CA MET A 108 22.98 28.94 42.98
C MET A 108 22.46 28.69 44.41
N ASP A 109 22.98 27.68 45.11
CA ASP A 109 22.60 27.35 46.48
C ASP A 109 23.00 28.46 47.47
N LYS A 110 24.06 29.22 47.18
CA LYS A 110 24.44 30.41 47.98
C LYS A 110 23.45 31.57 47.85
N GLY A 111 22.56 31.55 46.85
CA GLY A 111 21.54 32.59 46.66
C GLY A 111 22.11 33.98 46.39
N GLU A 112 23.33 34.04 45.85
CA GLU A 112 24.07 35.27 45.57
C GLU A 112 23.40 36.12 44.48
N LYS A 113 23.71 37.42 44.44
CA LYS A 113 23.16 38.32 43.40
C LYS A 113 23.67 37.92 42.01
N PRO A 114 22.89 38.10 40.92
CA PRO A 114 23.33 37.76 39.57
C PRO A 114 24.70 38.36 39.16
N ILE A 115 25.01 39.56 39.65
CA ILE A 115 26.29 40.23 39.38
C ILE A 115 27.46 39.50 40.05
N THR A 116 27.30 39.08 41.31
CA THR A 116 28.36 38.35 42.04
C THR A 116 28.51 36.95 41.48
N MET A 117 27.42 36.29 41.07
CA MET A 117 27.46 35.01 40.37
C MET A 117 28.28 35.09 39.08
N ARG A 118 28.01 36.10 38.23
CA ARG A 118 28.79 36.29 36.98
C ARG A 118 30.29 36.36 37.27
N ARG A 119 30.69 37.16 38.25
CA ARG A 119 32.10 37.29 38.62
C ARG A 119 32.70 35.96 39.07
N LEU A 120 31.98 35.19 39.89
CA LEU A 120 32.44 33.87 40.35
C LEU A 120 32.57 32.87 39.19
N TYR A 121 31.62 32.87 38.26
CA TYR A 121 31.68 32.01 37.08
C TYR A 121 32.79 32.43 36.10
N GLU A 122 33.01 33.73 35.90
CA GLU A 122 34.11 34.27 35.09
C GLU A 122 35.47 33.84 35.66
N GLU A 123 35.65 33.93 36.98
CA GLU A 123 36.88 33.48 37.66
C GLU A 123 37.12 31.98 37.45
N VAL A 124 36.07 31.16 37.49
CA VAL A 124 36.18 29.72 37.22
C VAL A 124 36.51 29.46 35.75
N LEU A 125 35.93 30.20 34.81
CA LEU A 125 36.29 30.11 33.38
C LEU A 125 37.74 30.50 33.13
N GLU A 126 38.23 31.56 33.76
CA GLU A 126 39.64 31.96 33.68
C GLU A 126 40.56 30.87 34.24
N GLN A 127 40.20 30.27 35.39
CA GLN A 127 40.96 29.13 35.95
C GLN A 127 40.98 27.94 34.99
N LEU A 128 39.85 27.60 34.35
CA LEU A 128 39.78 26.51 33.37
C LEU A 128 40.60 26.81 32.12
N ASN A 129 40.60 28.05 31.64
CA ASN A 129 41.39 28.47 30.49
C ASN A 129 42.89 28.47 30.81
N ASN A 130 43.29 28.96 31.98
CA ASN A 130 44.67 28.89 32.45
C ASN A 130 45.14 27.43 32.61
N VAL A 131 44.28 26.53 33.08
CA VAL A 131 44.57 25.09 33.13
C VAL A 131 44.71 24.52 31.72
N LYS A 132 43.86 24.91 30.76
CA LYS A 132 44.00 24.50 29.34
C LYS A 132 45.32 24.97 28.72
N GLU A 133 45.77 26.18 29.02
CA GLU A 133 47.03 26.73 28.51
C GLU A 133 48.28 26.16 29.21
N GLN A 134 48.15 25.71 30.46
CA GLN A 134 49.25 25.15 31.25
C GLN A 134 49.38 23.64 31.15
N ILE A 135 48.53 22.94 30.39
CA ILE A 135 48.76 21.52 30.06
C ILE A 135 49.96 21.49 29.09
N PRO A 136 51.15 21.03 29.53
CA PRO A 136 52.17 20.62 28.58
C PRO A 136 51.60 19.43 27.81
N GLU A 137 52.17 19.12 26.64
CA GLU A 137 51.87 17.98 25.76
C GLU A 137 51.86 16.56 26.39
N GLU A 138 51.58 16.38 27.68
CA GLU A 138 51.43 15.08 28.31
C GLU A 138 49.99 14.61 28.25
N SER A 139 49.69 13.93 27.14
CA SER A 139 49.16 12.59 27.21
C SER A 139 49.06 12.06 25.78
N GLU A 140 50.00 11.20 25.37
CA GLU A 140 49.84 10.37 24.16
C GLU A 140 48.46 9.70 24.14
N TYR A 141 47.91 9.39 25.32
CA TYR A 141 46.56 8.85 25.46
C TYR A 141 45.46 9.87 25.10
N VAL A 142 45.59 11.15 25.45
CA VAL A 142 44.62 12.19 25.00
C VAL A 142 44.76 12.44 23.51
N LYS A 143 45.98 12.47 22.94
CA LYS A 143 46.16 12.52 21.47
C LYS A 143 45.57 11.29 20.77
N ALA A 144 45.74 10.09 21.34
CA ALA A 144 45.14 8.86 20.82
C ALA A 144 43.61 8.87 20.94
N LEU A 145 43.07 9.40 22.03
CA LEU A 145 41.62 9.53 22.23
C LEU A 145 41.02 10.54 21.25
N ILE A 146 41.69 11.69 21.03
CA ILE A 146 41.29 12.68 20.02
C ILE A 146 41.33 12.03 18.62
N SER A 147 42.38 11.28 18.29
CA SER A 147 42.46 10.57 17.01
C SER A 147 41.37 9.51 16.84
N GLN A 148 40.99 8.80 17.91
CA GLN A 148 39.86 7.86 17.87
C GLN A 148 38.52 8.60 17.76
N MET A 149 38.37 9.75 18.42
CA MET A 149 37.18 10.60 18.29
C MET A 149 37.07 11.13 16.86
N ASP A 150 38.15 11.60 16.26
CA ASP A 150 38.18 12.07 14.86
C ASP A 150 37.78 10.93 13.89
N GLU A 151 38.30 9.71 14.09
CA GLU A 151 37.92 8.55 13.27
C GLU A 151 36.43 8.18 13.42
N VAL A 152 35.88 8.30 14.65
CA VAL A 152 34.45 8.08 14.91
C VAL A 152 33.61 9.20 14.29
N VAL A 153 34.06 10.44 14.36
CA VAL A 153 33.39 11.61 13.74
C VAL A 153 33.37 11.48 12.22
N GLU A 154 34.46 11.03 11.59
CA GLU A 154 34.48 10.74 10.15
C GLU A 154 33.49 9.63 9.77
N LYS A 155 33.43 8.55 10.56
CA LYS A 155 32.44 7.48 10.35
C LYS A 155 31.00 8.00 10.51
N ILE A 156 30.75 8.87 11.48
CA ILE A 156 29.43 9.51 11.68
C ILE A 156 29.10 10.42 10.51
N ASN A 157 30.03 11.23 10.02
CA ASN A 157 29.80 12.10 8.87
C ASN A 157 29.46 11.29 7.61
N HIS A 158 30.22 10.22 7.33
CA HIS A 158 29.91 9.33 6.21
C HIS A 158 28.54 8.64 6.38
N GLN A 159 28.14 8.34 7.62
CA GLN A 159 26.79 7.83 7.91
C GLN A 159 25.72 8.90 7.70
N ASN A 160 25.93 10.14 8.16
CA ASN A 160 25.02 11.25 7.95
C ASN A 160 24.83 11.55 6.46
N GLU A 161 25.91 11.61 5.68
CA GLU A 161 25.82 11.75 4.23
C GLU A 161 25.01 10.62 3.57
N ARG A 162 25.16 9.38 4.08
CA ARG A 162 24.36 8.23 3.64
C ARG A 162 22.90 8.36 4.05
N TYR A 163 22.60 8.84 5.25
CA TYR A 163 21.24 9.11 5.71
C TYR A 163 20.60 10.25 4.95
N ASP A 164 21.33 11.31 4.61
CA ASP A 164 20.85 12.41 3.77
C ASP A 164 20.54 11.93 2.35
N ALA A 165 21.41 11.10 1.78
CA ALA A 165 21.17 10.46 0.50
C ALA A 165 19.93 9.54 0.55
N LEU A 166 19.75 8.80 1.65
CA LEU A 166 18.57 7.96 1.88
C LEU A 166 17.29 8.80 2.05
N ASN A 167 17.34 9.88 2.83
CA ASN A 167 16.23 10.79 3.06
C ASN A 167 15.83 11.52 1.78
N LYS A 168 16.80 11.91 0.96
CA LYS A 168 16.53 12.46 -0.37
C LYS A 168 15.84 11.42 -1.26
N LYS A 169 16.28 10.15 -1.21
CA LYS A 169 15.61 9.06 -1.94
C LYS A 169 14.21 8.76 -1.41
N LEU A 170 14.01 8.83 -0.10
CA LEU A 170 12.69 8.70 0.53
C LEU A 170 11.78 9.86 0.12
N SER A 171 12.29 11.10 0.11
CA SER A 171 11.55 12.26 -0.37
C SER A 171 11.21 12.13 -1.86
N GLU A 172 12.10 11.62 -2.71
CA GLU A 172 11.80 11.32 -4.12
C GLU A 172 10.70 10.25 -4.28
N ILE A 173 10.61 9.28 -3.35
CA ILE A 173 9.56 8.22 -3.33
C ILE A 173 8.24 8.75 -2.75
N GLU A 174 8.27 9.58 -1.71
CA GLU A 174 7.07 10.22 -1.16
C GLU A 174 6.49 11.27 -2.12
N THR A 175 7.36 11.94 -2.89
CA THR A 175 6.98 12.96 -3.88
C THR A 175 6.83 12.41 -5.29
N SER A 176 6.95 11.10 -5.53
CA SER A 176 6.54 10.49 -6.80
C SER A 176 5.01 10.53 -6.92
N LYS A 177 4.51 11.75 -7.20
CA LYS A 177 3.13 12.12 -7.50
C LYS A 177 2.51 11.24 -8.59
N ASP A 178 3.35 10.63 -9.43
CA ASP A 178 2.93 9.69 -10.45
C ASP A 178 2.18 8.49 -9.86
N ASP A 179 2.59 7.99 -8.70
CA ASP A 179 1.93 6.84 -8.06
C ASP A 179 0.57 7.24 -7.43
N GLU A 180 0.47 8.45 -6.89
CA GLU A 180 -0.79 8.95 -6.32
C GLU A 180 -1.81 9.31 -7.41
N GLU A 181 -1.39 9.95 -8.51
CA GLU A 181 -2.27 10.22 -9.66
C GLU A 181 -2.76 8.95 -10.36
N VAL A 182 -1.91 7.91 -10.43
CA VAL A 182 -2.31 6.59 -10.95
C VAL A 182 -3.31 5.94 -10.00
N ARG A 183 -3.08 6.04 -8.69
CA ARG A 183 -4.00 5.50 -7.67
C ARG A 183 -5.35 6.20 -7.70
N GLU A 184 -5.40 7.53 -7.76
CA GLU A 184 -6.65 8.29 -7.87
C GLU A 184 -7.41 7.94 -9.15
N ARG A 185 -6.71 7.84 -10.29
CA ARG A 185 -7.32 7.39 -11.55
C ARG A 185 -7.93 5.99 -11.44
N LEU A 186 -7.19 5.04 -10.85
CA LEU A 186 -7.68 3.67 -10.65
C LEU A 186 -8.87 3.60 -9.70
N VAL A 187 -8.86 4.40 -8.63
CA VAL A 187 -10.00 4.49 -7.69
C VAL A 187 -11.23 5.02 -8.41
N LYS A 188 -11.09 6.08 -9.19
CA LYS A 188 -12.20 6.67 -9.95
C LYS A 188 -12.74 5.71 -11.01
N GLU A 189 -11.86 5.04 -11.76
CA GLU A 189 -12.27 4.04 -12.74
C GLU A 189 -13.01 2.85 -12.11
N ASN A 190 -12.60 2.41 -10.91
CA ASN A 190 -13.33 1.38 -10.18
C ASN A 190 -14.70 1.86 -9.71
N GLN A 191 -14.82 3.08 -9.19
CA GLN A 191 -16.11 3.66 -8.81
C GLN A 191 -17.07 3.75 -10.00
N ASP A 192 -16.56 4.17 -11.16
CA ASP A 192 -17.35 4.24 -12.40
C ASP A 192 -17.81 2.85 -12.86
N LYS A 193 -16.94 1.84 -12.75
CA LYS A 193 -17.30 0.43 -13.06
C LYS A 193 -18.34 -0.11 -12.09
N ASP A 194 -18.22 0.15 -10.80
CA ASP A 194 -19.19 -0.28 -9.79
C ASP A 194 -20.57 0.38 -10.01
N ALA A 195 -20.59 1.66 -10.41
CA ALA A 195 -21.82 2.35 -10.80
C ALA A 195 -22.47 1.71 -12.03
N LEU A 196 -21.66 1.36 -13.04
CA LEU A 196 -22.14 0.68 -14.25
C LEU A 196 -22.68 -0.72 -13.93
N ILE A 197 -21.99 -1.50 -13.09
CA ILE A 197 -22.43 -2.83 -12.65
C ILE A 197 -23.77 -2.72 -11.92
N ASN A 198 -23.92 -1.75 -11.01
CA ASN A 198 -25.21 -1.54 -10.33
C ASN A 198 -26.35 -1.16 -11.29
N SER A 199 -26.06 -0.32 -12.28
CA SER A 199 -27.03 0.03 -13.32
C SER A 199 -27.46 -1.22 -14.11
N GLN A 200 -26.50 -2.03 -14.56
CA GLN A 200 -26.78 -3.28 -15.27
C GLN A 200 -27.55 -4.27 -14.40
N GLN A 201 -27.21 -4.40 -13.12
CA GLN A 201 -27.92 -5.27 -12.19
C GLN A 201 -29.37 -4.82 -12.00
N ASN A 202 -29.62 -3.52 -11.93
CA ASN A 202 -30.98 -2.98 -11.86
C ASN A 202 -31.79 -3.27 -13.12
N GLU A 203 -31.20 -3.12 -14.31
CA GLU A 203 -31.86 -3.47 -15.57
C GLU A 203 -32.12 -4.98 -15.67
N LEU A 204 -31.17 -5.83 -15.25
CA LEU A 204 -31.38 -7.27 -15.17
C LEU A 204 -32.51 -7.64 -14.22
N ASN A 205 -32.62 -6.98 -13.07
CA ASN A 205 -33.70 -7.20 -12.12
C ASN A 205 -35.06 -6.79 -12.72
N LYS A 206 -35.13 -5.65 -13.42
CA LYS A 206 -36.35 -5.23 -14.13
C LYS A 206 -36.75 -6.25 -15.20
N ALA A 207 -35.81 -6.65 -16.05
CA ALA A 207 -36.05 -7.65 -17.09
C ALA A 207 -36.50 -8.98 -16.49
N SER A 208 -35.85 -9.44 -15.41
CA SER A 208 -36.23 -10.65 -14.68
C SER A 208 -37.65 -10.57 -14.11
N SER A 209 -38.05 -9.41 -13.59
CA SER A 209 -39.42 -9.19 -13.11
C SER A 209 -40.45 -9.25 -14.23
N THR A 210 -40.12 -8.73 -15.42
CA THR A 210 -40.97 -8.82 -16.61
C THR A 210 -41.08 -10.26 -17.10
N ILE A 211 -39.97 -11.00 -17.12
CA ILE A 211 -39.96 -12.42 -17.49
C ILE A 211 -40.83 -13.23 -16.53
N ALA A 212 -40.78 -12.96 -15.22
CA ALA A 212 -41.63 -13.62 -14.25
C ALA A 212 -43.12 -13.36 -14.53
N ARG A 213 -43.51 -12.11 -14.77
CA ARG A 213 -44.91 -11.76 -15.12
C ARG A 213 -45.37 -12.45 -16.41
N LEU A 214 -44.54 -12.45 -17.44
CA LEU A 214 -44.85 -13.12 -18.70
C LEU A 214 -44.99 -14.63 -18.52
N ARG A 215 -44.17 -15.25 -17.66
CA ARG A 215 -44.31 -16.67 -17.31
C ARG A 215 -45.64 -16.95 -16.60
N ASP A 216 -46.03 -16.11 -15.64
CA ASP A 216 -47.32 -16.24 -14.95
C ASP A 216 -48.50 -16.10 -15.93
N ASP A 217 -48.40 -15.17 -16.88
CA ASP A 217 -49.43 -14.94 -17.89
C ASP A 217 -49.51 -16.11 -18.89
N ILE A 218 -48.36 -16.67 -19.30
CA ILE A 218 -48.31 -17.90 -20.11
C ILE A 218 -48.97 -19.06 -19.35
N GLU A 219 -48.67 -19.24 -18.06
CA GLU A 219 -49.28 -20.32 -17.26
C GLU A 219 -50.81 -20.16 -17.14
N LYS A 220 -51.31 -18.93 -16.95
CA LYS A 220 -52.74 -18.64 -16.97
C LYS A 220 -53.36 -18.96 -18.32
N LYS A 221 -52.70 -18.55 -19.42
CA LYS A 221 -53.17 -18.81 -20.78
C LYS A 221 -53.19 -20.30 -21.10
N ASP A 222 -52.20 -21.06 -20.66
CA ASP A 222 -52.18 -22.52 -20.81
C ASP A 222 -53.34 -23.19 -20.05
N LYS A 223 -53.66 -22.71 -18.83
CA LYS A 223 -54.82 -23.19 -18.07
C LYS A 223 -56.15 -22.86 -18.76
N GLU A 224 -56.29 -21.66 -19.32
CA GLU A 224 -57.46 -21.28 -20.13
C GLU A 224 -57.59 -22.13 -21.38
N MET A 225 -56.47 -22.39 -22.07
CA MET A 225 -56.41 -23.20 -23.27
C MET A 225 -56.81 -24.65 -22.99
N LYS A 226 -56.34 -25.25 -21.89
CA LYS A 226 -56.78 -26.57 -21.43
C LYS A 226 -58.29 -26.62 -21.19
N ARG A 227 -58.85 -25.64 -20.46
CA ARG A 227 -60.31 -25.56 -20.21
C ARG A 227 -61.13 -25.41 -21.50
N MET A 228 -60.62 -24.63 -22.47
CA MET A 228 -61.27 -24.51 -23.77
C MET A 228 -61.17 -25.82 -24.55
N GLY A 229 -60.02 -26.51 -24.50
CA GLY A 229 -59.83 -27.85 -25.07
C GLY A 229 -60.83 -28.86 -24.52
N ASP A 230 -60.92 -28.99 -23.19
CA ASP A 230 -61.88 -29.88 -22.52
C ASP A 230 -63.33 -29.57 -22.95
N ARG A 231 -63.65 -28.28 -23.14
CA ARG A 231 -64.98 -27.85 -23.58
C ARG A 231 -65.24 -28.18 -25.05
N ILE A 232 -64.25 -28.01 -25.92
CA ILE A 232 -64.33 -28.41 -27.33
C ILE A 232 -64.54 -29.92 -27.42
N GLU A 233 -63.76 -30.72 -26.69
CA GLU A 233 -63.92 -32.18 -26.63
C GLU A 233 -65.34 -32.56 -26.14
N SER A 234 -65.84 -31.90 -25.09
CA SER A 234 -67.21 -32.15 -24.61
C SER A 234 -68.30 -31.77 -25.63
N LEU A 235 -68.04 -30.79 -26.50
CA LEU A 235 -68.95 -30.37 -27.55
C LEU A 235 -68.87 -31.33 -28.74
N GLU A 236 -67.66 -31.79 -29.08
CA GLU A 236 -67.42 -32.81 -30.10
C GLU A 236 -68.13 -34.13 -29.72
N ASP A 237 -67.98 -34.59 -28.48
CA ASP A 237 -68.68 -35.77 -27.95
C ASP A 237 -70.20 -35.62 -28.06
N LYS A 238 -70.74 -34.44 -27.73
CA LYS A 238 -72.18 -34.16 -27.87
C LYS A 238 -72.63 -34.12 -29.33
N ILE A 239 -71.83 -33.56 -30.23
CA ILE A 239 -72.13 -33.55 -31.66
C ILE A 239 -72.12 -34.99 -32.19
N ILE A 240 -71.15 -35.80 -31.79
CA ILE A 240 -71.08 -37.21 -32.15
C ILE A 240 -72.29 -37.96 -31.58
N SER A 241 -72.65 -37.75 -30.31
CA SER A 241 -73.81 -38.42 -29.71
C SER A 241 -75.11 -38.06 -30.43
N VAL A 242 -75.35 -36.76 -30.70
CA VAL A 242 -76.53 -36.29 -31.45
C VAL A 242 -76.51 -36.80 -32.89
N ALA A 243 -75.36 -36.83 -33.55
CA ALA A 243 -75.24 -37.40 -34.89
C ALA A 243 -75.54 -38.90 -34.90
N THR A 244 -75.13 -39.64 -33.86
CA THR A 244 -75.44 -41.07 -33.72
C THR A 244 -76.91 -41.32 -33.34
N GLU A 245 -77.53 -40.45 -32.55
CA GLU A 245 -78.97 -40.50 -32.25
C GLU A 245 -79.78 -40.18 -33.51
N ASN A 246 -79.43 -39.11 -34.23
CA ASN A 246 -80.04 -38.78 -35.52
C ASN A 246 -79.82 -39.87 -36.57
N LYS A 247 -78.68 -40.57 -36.55
CA LYS A 247 -78.43 -41.72 -37.41
C LYS A 247 -79.26 -42.94 -37.00
N LYS A 248 -79.46 -43.19 -35.70
CA LYS A 248 -80.36 -44.24 -35.20
C LYS A 248 -81.83 -43.94 -35.51
N GLU A 249 -82.24 -42.67 -35.52
CA GLU A 249 -83.57 -42.26 -35.98
C GLU A 249 -83.71 -42.37 -37.51
N ALA A 250 -82.65 -42.03 -38.26
CA ALA A 250 -82.61 -42.14 -39.73
C ALA A 250 -82.44 -43.58 -40.26
N GLU A 251 -81.92 -44.52 -39.47
CA GLU A 251 -81.81 -45.95 -39.82
C GLU A 251 -83.15 -46.72 -39.74
N SER A 252 -84.26 -46.04 -39.41
CA SER A 252 -85.62 -46.60 -39.56
C SER A 252 -86.19 -46.48 -40.98
N LYS A 253 -85.46 -45.87 -41.93
CA LYS A 253 -85.77 -45.90 -43.37
C LYS A 253 -84.48 -45.90 -44.21
N ALA A 254 -83.97 -47.11 -44.49
CA ALA A 254 -82.96 -47.36 -45.53
C ALA A 254 -83.56 -47.05 -46.94
N GLU A 255 -82.83 -46.72 -48.01
CA GLU A 255 -81.67 -47.38 -48.63
C GLU A 255 -81.03 -46.48 -49.75
N PRO A 256 -79.90 -46.89 -50.40
CA PRO A 256 -78.80 -46.03 -50.87
C PRO A 256 -78.65 -45.95 -52.40
N GLN A 257 -77.83 -45.01 -52.92
CA GLN A 257 -77.12 -45.18 -54.21
C GLN A 257 -75.78 -44.41 -54.29
N GLU A 258 -74.92 -44.96 -55.14
CA GLU A 258 -73.46 -44.83 -55.27
C GLU A 258 -72.93 -43.57 -55.98
N SER A 259 -71.64 -43.31 -55.68
CA SER A 259 -70.56 -42.81 -56.56
C SER A 259 -70.65 -41.39 -57.16
N GLN A 260 -69.62 -40.56 -56.88
CA GLN A 260 -68.62 -40.15 -57.88
C GLN A 260 -67.53 -39.23 -57.29
N SER A 261 -66.32 -39.45 -57.77
CA SER A 261 -65.08 -38.66 -57.64
C SER A 261 -65.18 -37.22 -58.17
N ILE A 262 -64.35 -36.29 -57.64
CA ILE A 262 -63.32 -35.54 -58.39
C ILE A 262 -62.48 -34.64 -57.44
N SER A 263 -61.18 -34.78 -57.65
CA SER A 263 -59.96 -33.96 -57.48
C SER A 263 -59.95 -32.53 -56.89
N GLN A 264 -58.87 -32.33 -56.10
CA GLN A 264 -57.89 -31.22 -56.11
C GLN A 264 -58.34 -29.77 -55.82
N ALA A 265 -57.88 -29.24 -54.68
CA ALA A 265 -57.34 -27.88 -54.60
C ALA A 265 -56.32 -27.76 -53.44
N ASP A 266 -55.36 -26.87 -53.66
CA ASP A 266 -54.03 -26.79 -53.07
C ASP A 266 -53.91 -26.32 -51.60
N LYS A 267 -52.87 -26.88 -50.96
CA LYS A 267 -51.85 -26.28 -50.08
C LYS A 267 -52.20 -25.03 -49.26
N LYS A 268 -52.01 -25.16 -47.95
CA LYS A 268 -50.91 -24.52 -47.18
C LYS A 268 -50.80 -25.14 -45.78
N MET A 269 -49.81 -26.02 -45.60
CA MET A 269 -49.34 -26.47 -44.27
C MET A 269 -48.13 -25.60 -43.90
N VAL A 270 -48.21 -24.89 -42.77
CA VAL A 270 -47.49 -25.16 -41.51
C VAL A 270 -45.97 -25.29 -41.70
N ASP A 271 -45.24 -24.19 -41.45
CA ASP A 271 -43.77 -24.22 -41.34
C ASP A 271 -43.41 -24.55 -39.88
N THR A 272 -43.03 -25.81 -39.68
CA THR A 272 -42.64 -26.36 -38.38
C THR A 272 -41.12 -26.36 -38.31
N VAL A 273 -40.60 -25.64 -37.32
CA VAL A 273 -39.35 -25.85 -36.58
C VAL A 273 -38.56 -27.11 -37.00
N ALA A 274 -37.42 -26.89 -37.68
CA ALA A 274 -36.41 -27.92 -37.89
C ALA A 274 -35.33 -27.82 -36.80
N VAL A 275 -35.35 -28.79 -35.88
CA VAL A 275 -34.22 -29.10 -34.98
C VAL A 275 -33.17 -29.88 -35.78
N PRO A 276 -31.86 -29.58 -35.64
CA PRO A 276 -30.82 -30.17 -36.48
C PRO A 276 -30.39 -31.56 -35.95
N GLN A 277 -30.24 -32.51 -36.87
CA GLN A 277 -29.45 -33.73 -36.68
C GLN A 277 -28.22 -33.65 -37.57
N ASN A 278 -27.02 -33.49 -37.00
CA ASN A 278 -25.97 -34.51 -37.13
C ASN A 278 -24.75 -34.15 -36.27
N MET A 279 -24.39 -35.07 -35.37
CA MET A 279 -23.07 -35.11 -34.75
C MET A 279 -22.11 -35.82 -35.70
N GLN A 280 -21.02 -35.14 -36.10
CA GLN A 280 -19.76 -35.82 -36.40
C GLN A 280 -18.63 -35.03 -35.76
N ALA A 281 -17.79 -35.76 -35.03
CA ALA A 281 -16.74 -35.25 -34.20
C ALA A 281 -15.39 -35.24 -34.94
N VAL A 282 -14.52 -34.34 -34.46
CA VAL A 282 -13.04 -34.38 -34.47
C VAL A 282 -12.28 -33.73 -35.65
N ALA A 283 -11.32 -32.91 -35.23
CA ALA A 283 -10.09 -32.46 -35.89
C ALA A 283 -10.20 -31.41 -37.00
N ASN A 284 -10.06 -30.14 -36.61
CA ASN A 284 -8.96 -29.24 -37.01
C ASN A 284 -9.39 -27.78 -36.77
N GLY A 285 -8.76 -27.12 -35.79
CA GLY A 285 -9.08 -25.74 -35.41
C GLY A 285 -8.63 -24.74 -36.47
N ILE A 286 -9.59 -24.01 -37.04
CA ILE A 286 -9.34 -22.83 -37.89
C ILE A 286 -9.67 -21.60 -37.03
N PRO A 287 -8.73 -20.65 -36.83
CA PRO A 287 -8.95 -19.51 -35.95
C PRO A 287 -10.00 -18.56 -36.55
N VAL A 288 -11.07 -18.34 -35.79
CA VAL A 288 -12.14 -17.38 -36.13
C VAL A 288 -11.60 -15.96 -35.91
N TYR A 289 -11.28 -15.26 -36.99
CA TYR A 289 -10.98 -13.82 -36.96
C TYR A 289 -12.30 -13.04 -36.88
N TYR A 290 -12.55 -12.38 -35.74
CA TYR A 290 -13.63 -11.39 -35.65
C TYR A 290 -13.24 -10.13 -36.44
N GLN A 291 -13.90 -9.90 -37.58
CA GLN A 291 -13.86 -8.61 -38.28
C GLN A 291 -15.11 -7.82 -37.89
N ILE A 292 -14.92 -6.68 -37.21
CA ILE A 292 -15.98 -5.71 -36.96
C ILE A 292 -16.02 -4.77 -38.17
N PRO A 293 -17.10 -4.72 -38.96
CA PRO A 293 -17.22 -3.73 -40.03
C PRO A 293 -17.48 -2.36 -39.41
N VAL A 294 -16.64 -1.38 -39.74
CA VAL A 294 -16.90 0.02 -39.42
C VAL A 294 -17.87 0.55 -40.48
N VAL A 295 -19.00 1.11 -40.02
CA VAL A 295 -20.01 1.74 -40.86
C VAL A 295 -19.94 3.25 -40.67
N ASP A 296 -20.08 4.02 -41.74
CA ASP A 296 -20.33 5.47 -41.64
C ASP A 296 -21.82 5.73 -41.39
N GLY A 297 -22.19 6.93 -40.95
CA GLY A 297 -23.53 7.34 -40.49
C GLY A 297 -24.71 7.18 -41.48
N THR A 298 -24.49 6.56 -42.64
CA THR A 298 -25.52 6.18 -43.62
C THR A 298 -25.56 4.68 -43.93
N GLY A 299 -24.89 3.84 -43.14
CA GLY A 299 -25.10 2.37 -43.14
C GLY A 299 -24.38 1.59 -44.24
N ASN A 300 -23.48 2.21 -45.02
CA ASN A 300 -22.67 1.51 -46.01
C ASN A 300 -21.28 1.16 -45.45
N VAL A 301 -20.82 -0.07 -45.72
CA VAL A 301 -19.55 -0.63 -45.22
C VAL A 301 -18.38 -0.10 -46.04
N VAL A 302 -17.51 0.71 -45.44
CA VAL A 302 -16.35 1.30 -46.12
C VAL A 302 -15.06 0.68 -45.55
N GLN A 303 -14.48 -0.23 -46.35
CA GLN A 303 -13.09 -0.72 -46.29
C GLN A 303 -12.75 -1.85 -45.28
N ARG A 304 -12.25 -2.99 -45.83
CA ARG A 304 -11.63 -4.09 -45.07
C ARG A 304 -10.11 -3.92 -45.10
N LEU A 305 -9.50 -3.68 -43.95
CA LEU A 305 -8.04 -3.73 -43.80
C LEU A 305 -7.68 -4.98 -42.96
N PRO A 306 -6.83 -5.90 -43.47
CA PRO A 306 -6.30 -6.97 -42.63
C PRO A 306 -5.30 -6.38 -41.64
N ILE A 307 -5.66 -6.38 -40.36
CA ILE A 307 -4.76 -5.98 -39.27
C ILE A 307 -3.97 -7.23 -38.85
N GLU A 308 -2.73 -7.34 -39.33
CA GLU A 308 -1.75 -8.23 -38.71
C GLU A 308 -1.38 -7.69 -37.33
N ARG A 309 -1.57 -8.50 -36.29
CA ARG A 309 -1.05 -8.21 -34.94
C ARG A 309 0.48 -8.29 -34.96
N SER A 310 1.16 -7.20 -35.27
CA SER A 310 2.53 -7.01 -34.81
C SER A 310 2.47 -6.51 -33.35
N VAL A 311 2.90 -7.34 -32.41
CA VAL A 311 3.11 -6.91 -31.02
C VAL A 311 4.11 -5.75 -31.04
N ARG A 312 3.68 -4.58 -30.56
CA ARG A 312 4.55 -3.42 -30.38
C ARG A 312 5.60 -3.78 -29.33
N LYS A 313 6.82 -4.10 -29.77
CA LYS A 313 8.02 -4.00 -28.91
C LYS A 313 8.01 -2.60 -28.32
N SER A 314 8.02 -2.49 -26.99
CA SER A 314 8.22 -1.20 -26.35
C SER A 314 9.58 -0.66 -26.81
N SER A 315 9.54 0.48 -27.48
CA SER A 315 10.72 1.28 -27.75
C SER A 315 11.13 1.92 -26.43
N ASN A 316 12.10 1.32 -25.75
CA ASN A 316 13.01 2.04 -24.87
C ASN A 316 14.29 1.21 -24.70
N SER A 317 15.09 1.14 -25.75
CA SER A 317 16.49 0.72 -25.64
C SER A 317 17.28 1.22 -26.85
N GLY A 318 17.40 2.55 -26.95
CA GLY A 318 18.23 3.21 -27.96
C GLY A 318 19.70 3.34 -27.56
N VAL A 319 20.11 2.91 -26.35
CA VAL A 319 21.49 3.13 -25.85
C VAL A 319 22.06 1.98 -25.01
N ALA A 320 21.33 0.89 -24.76
CA ALA A 320 21.87 -0.26 -24.01
C ALA A 320 22.61 -1.30 -24.88
N SER A 321 22.81 -1.02 -26.17
CA SER A 321 23.48 -1.93 -27.13
C SER A 321 25.01 -1.82 -27.13
N LEU A 322 25.60 -0.83 -26.42
CA LEU A 322 27.05 -0.62 -26.37
C LEU A 322 27.74 -1.18 -25.11
N PHE A 323 26.99 -1.51 -24.05
CA PHE A 323 27.56 -2.09 -22.82
C PHE A 323 27.50 -3.63 -22.74
N ALA A 324 26.88 -4.30 -23.72
CA ALA A 324 26.73 -5.75 -23.74
C ALA A 324 27.98 -6.53 -24.22
N ARG A 325 29.13 -5.87 -24.41
CA ARG A 325 30.32 -6.48 -25.01
C ARG A 325 31.52 -6.69 -24.10
N LEU A 326 31.45 -6.33 -22.81
CA LEU A 326 32.53 -6.58 -21.86
C LEU A 326 31.98 -7.23 -20.58
N SER A 327 31.79 -8.55 -20.58
CA SER A 327 32.11 -9.48 -19.48
C SER A 327 31.46 -10.84 -19.68
N PHE A 328 32.33 -11.82 -19.94
CA PHE A 328 32.25 -13.26 -19.69
C PHE A 328 30.89 -13.98 -19.79
N LYS A 329 30.76 -14.70 -20.90
CA LYS A 329 29.86 -15.83 -21.10
C LYS A 329 30.05 -16.90 -20.01
N LYS A 330 29.02 -17.18 -19.22
CA LYS A 330 28.57 -18.55 -18.93
C LYS A 330 27.06 -18.60 -19.18
N LYS A 331 26.66 -19.42 -20.13
CA LYS A 331 25.24 -19.69 -20.44
C LYS A 331 24.67 -20.51 -19.30
N SER A 332 23.96 -19.85 -18.40
CA SER A 332 22.80 -20.47 -17.76
C SER A 332 21.87 -19.38 -17.25
N ARG A 333 20.74 -19.24 -17.94
CA ARG A 333 19.62 -18.41 -17.53
C ARG A 333 18.48 -19.35 -17.18
N ALA A 334 18.69 -20.19 -16.18
CA ALA A 334 17.61 -20.94 -15.55
C ALA A 334 17.38 -20.37 -14.15
N ASP A 335 16.59 -19.29 -14.09
CA ASP A 335 15.57 -19.10 -13.06
C ASP A 335 15.91 -19.36 -11.56
N ILE A 336 17.17 -19.24 -11.09
CA ILE A 336 17.46 -19.30 -9.63
C ILE A 336 16.62 -18.27 -8.87
N VAL A 337 16.55 -17.05 -9.39
CA VAL A 337 15.74 -15.96 -8.81
C VAL A 337 14.25 -16.30 -8.80
N LYS A 338 13.76 -16.97 -9.85
CA LYS A 338 12.35 -17.38 -9.93
C LYS A 338 12.06 -18.56 -8.99
N LEU A 339 13.00 -19.51 -8.85
CA LEU A 339 12.90 -20.63 -7.92
C LEU A 339 12.94 -20.17 -6.46
N VAL A 340 13.79 -19.19 -6.15
CA VAL A 340 13.83 -18.53 -4.84
C VAL A 340 12.55 -17.75 -4.57
N ALA A 341 11.93 -17.15 -5.59
CA ALA A 341 10.66 -16.44 -5.46
C ALA A 341 9.43 -17.35 -5.42
N SER A 342 9.50 -18.56 -6.01
CA SER A 342 8.39 -19.53 -6.02
C SER A 342 8.42 -20.53 -4.88
N GLY A 343 9.57 -20.70 -4.22
CA GLY A 343 9.70 -21.56 -3.05
C GLY A 343 9.22 -20.85 -1.79
N ASP A 344 8.47 -21.53 -0.93
CA ASP A 344 8.13 -21.09 0.42
C ASP A 344 9.39 -21.14 1.32
N LEU A 345 10.36 -20.29 1.01
CA LEU A 345 11.66 -20.23 1.67
C LEU A 345 11.60 -19.30 2.88
N VAL A 346 11.98 -19.83 4.03
CA VAL A 346 12.13 -19.08 5.27
C VAL A 346 13.33 -18.13 5.14
N PRO A 347 13.29 -16.91 5.72
CA PRO A 347 14.40 -15.95 5.60
C PRO A 347 15.79 -16.52 5.96
N ALA A 348 15.86 -17.45 6.92
CA ALA A 348 17.09 -18.14 7.27
C ALA A 348 17.65 -19.03 6.14
N GLN A 349 16.79 -19.66 5.33
CA GLN A 349 17.19 -20.44 4.16
C GLN A 349 17.70 -19.52 3.03
N LEU A 350 17.14 -18.32 2.86
CA LEU A 350 17.62 -17.33 1.88
C LEU A 350 19.05 -16.87 2.18
N VAL A 351 19.39 -16.67 3.46
CA VAL A 351 20.75 -16.33 3.89
C VAL A 351 21.73 -17.45 3.54
N GLN A 352 21.32 -18.72 3.69
CA GLN A 352 22.16 -19.86 3.31
C GLN A 352 22.30 -19.99 1.79
N ILE A 353 21.24 -19.77 1.02
CA ILE A 353 21.33 -19.72 -0.47
C ILE A 353 22.27 -18.60 -0.92
N LYS A 354 22.22 -17.44 -0.27
CA LYS A 354 23.16 -16.35 -0.53
C LYS A 354 24.60 -16.79 -0.23
N SER A 355 24.84 -17.42 0.92
CA SER A 355 26.16 -17.94 1.29
C SER A 355 26.66 -19.03 0.33
N ALA A 356 25.76 -19.88 -0.17
CA ALA A 356 26.06 -20.91 -1.17
C ALA A 356 26.55 -20.29 -2.49
N ILE A 357 25.89 -19.21 -2.96
CA ILE A 357 26.30 -18.47 -4.15
C ILE A 357 27.67 -17.81 -3.92
N GLU A 358 27.88 -17.18 -2.76
CA GLU A 358 29.16 -16.54 -2.40
C GLU A 358 30.32 -17.56 -2.33
N LYS A 359 30.04 -18.78 -1.85
CA LYS A 359 31.01 -19.87 -1.78
C LYS A 359 31.17 -20.66 -3.09
N GLY A 360 30.50 -20.24 -4.17
CA GLY A 360 30.72 -20.77 -5.52
C GLY A 360 30.08 -22.12 -5.82
N LEU A 361 28.96 -22.47 -5.16
CA LEU A 361 28.22 -23.68 -5.51
C LEU A 361 27.71 -23.64 -6.96
N THR A 362 27.65 -24.82 -7.60
CA THR A 362 27.10 -24.96 -8.94
C THR A 362 25.58 -24.74 -8.94
N GLU A 363 25.04 -24.30 -10.07
CA GLU A 363 23.60 -24.03 -10.22
C GLU A 363 22.74 -25.28 -9.99
N THR A 364 23.23 -26.47 -10.37
CA THR A 364 22.56 -27.74 -10.10
C THR A 364 22.46 -28.03 -8.59
N GLN A 365 23.54 -27.81 -7.84
CA GLN A 365 23.55 -27.94 -6.38
C GLN A 365 22.59 -26.94 -5.72
N LEU A 366 22.52 -25.70 -6.21
CA LEU A 366 21.60 -24.68 -5.70
C LEU A 366 20.13 -25.03 -5.97
N ILE A 367 19.81 -25.57 -7.15
CA ILE A 367 18.45 -25.99 -7.49
C ILE A 367 18.00 -27.16 -6.59
N GLU A 368 18.88 -28.13 -6.32
CA GLU A 368 18.59 -29.24 -5.40
C GLU A 368 18.37 -28.78 -3.97
N LEU A 369 19.14 -27.80 -3.49
CA LEU A 369 18.96 -27.20 -2.16
C LEU A 369 17.61 -26.48 -2.01
N ILE A 370 17.17 -25.80 -3.06
CA ILE A 370 15.89 -25.06 -3.08
C ILE A 370 14.69 -26.02 -3.21
N THR A 371 14.78 -27.01 -4.10
CA THR A 371 13.66 -27.91 -4.42
C THR A 371 13.35 -28.87 -3.27
N ASN A 372 14.37 -29.30 -2.51
CA ASN A 372 14.20 -30.26 -1.42
C ASN A 372 13.72 -29.65 -0.10
N ASN A 373 13.45 -28.34 -0.05
CA ASN A 373 12.96 -27.59 1.12
C ASN A 373 13.67 -27.97 2.44
N ILE A 374 15.00 -27.93 2.41
CA ILE A 374 15.87 -28.38 3.51
C ILE A 374 15.94 -27.30 4.59
N SER A 375 15.94 -27.67 5.87
CA SER A 375 16.09 -26.70 6.98
C SER A 375 17.40 -25.91 6.88
N ALA A 376 17.41 -24.67 7.36
CA ALA A 376 18.58 -23.79 7.25
C ALA A 376 19.87 -24.39 7.87
N GLU A 377 19.74 -25.18 8.93
CA GLU A 377 20.86 -25.86 9.59
C GLU A 377 21.48 -26.95 8.68
N LYS A 378 20.63 -27.79 8.10
CA LYS A 378 21.07 -28.83 7.16
C LYS A 378 21.61 -28.23 5.87
N MET A 379 21.03 -27.12 5.40
CA MET A 379 21.50 -26.40 4.22
C MET A 379 22.93 -25.89 4.44
N LYS A 380 23.26 -25.39 5.63
CA LYS A 380 24.62 -24.95 5.97
C LYS A 380 25.64 -26.09 5.89
N GLU A 381 25.32 -27.26 6.45
CA GLU A 381 26.20 -28.43 6.40
C GLU A 381 26.39 -28.93 4.96
N ILE A 382 25.31 -29.00 4.18
CA ILE A 382 25.39 -29.44 2.77
C ILE A 382 26.20 -28.45 1.92
N ILE A 383 26.09 -27.15 2.19
CA ILE A 383 26.92 -26.13 1.53
C ILE A 383 28.39 -26.35 1.85
N GLU A 384 28.75 -26.63 3.11
CA GLU A 384 30.14 -26.90 3.50
C GLU A 384 30.68 -28.17 2.83
N ILE A 385 29.88 -29.23 2.75
CA ILE A 385 30.24 -30.46 2.03
C ILE A 385 30.42 -30.20 0.53
N ALA A 386 29.49 -29.47 -0.10
CA ALA A 386 29.55 -29.15 -1.52
C ALA A 386 30.75 -28.26 -1.87
N VAL A 387 31.13 -27.34 -0.98
CA VAL A 387 32.36 -26.53 -1.13
C VAL A 387 33.61 -27.40 -1.06
N LEU A 388 33.65 -28.34 -0.11
CA LEU A 388 34.76 -29.28 -0.01
C LEU A 388 34.83 -30.19 -1.25
N GLU A 389 33.71 -30.72 -1.73
CA GLU A 389 33.64 -31.52 -2.95
C GLU A 389 34.15 -30.74 -4.17
N ASN A 390 33.66 -29.51 -4.35
CA ASN A 390 34.10 -28.63 -5.44
C ASN A 390 35.60 -28.30 -5.33
N SER A 391 36.16 -28.22 -4.12
CA SER A 391 37.60 -28.02 -3.90
C SER A 391 38.47 -29.27 -4.12
N MET A 392 37.88 -30.47 -4.12
CA MET A 392 38.57 -31.73 -4.41
C MET A 392 38.48 -32.14 -5.89
N ALA A 393 37.62 -31.47 -6.66
CA ALA A 393 37.40 -31.73 -8.09
C ALA A 393 38.26 -30.85 -9.03
N ASP A 394 38.96 -29.86 -8.49
CA ASP A 394 40.11 -29.15 -9.11
C ASP A 394 41.43 -29.84 -8.72
#